data_AF-A0A2D4JEA7-F1
#
_entry.id   AF-A0A2D4JEA7-F1
#
_cell.length_a   1.000
_cell.length_b   1.000
_cell.length_c   1.000
_cell.angle_alpha   90.00
_cell.angle_beta   90.00
_cell.angle_gamma   90.00
#
_symmetry.space_group_name_H-M   'P 1'
#
loop_
_entity.id
_entity.type
_entity.pdbx_description
1 polymer ?
#
loop_
_entity_poly.entity_id
_entity_poly.type
_entity_poly.pdbx_seq_one_letter_code
_entity_poly.pdbx_strand_id
1 'polypeptide(L)'
;YKRIENNGWRLLSIRYWKGVDSLTMKDNTKIQEFHHSPRQRKRNMEKRRKTRKIEWLKKMYFGENLQVKTENPEAIALIQRATEGLIKSLEKEGIDQVMEWEVDEMLKWTNALNYDEYVKLWKEVGTSKTSESFQAFQ
;
A
#
# COMPACT_ATOMS: atom_id res chain seq x y z
N TYR A 1 -28.60 15.62 2.07
CA TYR A 1 -27.36 16.42 2.01
C TYR A 1 -26.22 15.57 1.43
N LYS A 2 -25.71 15.88 0.23
CA LYS A 2 -24.60 15.20 -0.43
C LYS A 2 -23.41 16.15 -0.45
N ARG A 3 -22.39 15.89 0.37
CA ARG A 3 -21.16 16.70 0.41
C ARG A 3 -20.09 16.01 -0.42
N ILE A 4 -19.45 16.78 -1.27
CA ILE A 4 -18.26 16.36 -2.01
C ILE A 4 -17.09 17.07 -1.36
N GLU A 5 -16.15 16.31 -0.79
CA GLU A 5 -14.92 16.87 -0.26
C GLU A 5 -13.82 16.75 -1.31
N ASN A 6 -13.20 17.88 -1.64
CA ASN A 6 -11.95 17.94 -2.36
C ASN A 6 -10.90 18.55 -1.42
N ASN A 7 -10.53 17.76 -0.41
CA ASN A 7 -9.62 18.14 0.67
C ASN A 7 -8.17 17.73 0.36
N GLY A 8 -7.79 17.68 -0.92
CA GLY A 8 -6.37 17.67 -1.29
C GLY A 8 -5.66 18.91 -0.74
N TRP A 9 -4.33 18.89 -0.76
CA TRP A 9 -3.52 20.05 -0.36
C TRP A 9 -3.78 21.19 -1.35
N ARG A 10 -4.76 22.05 -1.04
CA ARG A 10 -5.04 23.26 -1.81
C ARG A 10 -3.96 24.27 -1.48
N LEU A 11 -3.01 24.42 -2.38
CA LEU A 11 -2.03 25.49 -2.29
C LEU A 11 -2.78 26.83 -2.42
N LEU A 12 -2.69 27.66 -1.39
CA LEU A 12 -3.43 28.92 -1.26
C LEU A 12 -3.04 29.99 -2.29
N SER A 13 -1.98 29.76 -3.08
CA SER A 13 -1.50 30.71 -4.10
C SER A 13 -1.06 30.04 -5.40
N ILE A 14 -1.67 30.48 -6.50
CA ILE A 14 -1.40 30.05 -7.88
C ILE A 14 -0.08 30.64 -8.43
N ARG A 15 0.55 31.60 -7.74
CA ARG A 15 1.77 32.27 -8.24
C ARG A 15 3.05 31.43 -8.16
N TYR A 16 3.12 30.44 -7.28
CA TYR A 16 4.32 29.59 -7.09
C TYR A 16 4.30 28.31 -7.95
N TRP A 17 3.45 28.27 -8.97
CA TRP A 17 3.03 27.04 -9.66
C TRP A 17 3.98 26.54 -10.74
N LYS A 18 5.13 27.19 -10.93
CA LYS A 18 6.18 26.67 -11.81
C LYS A 18 6.88 25.51 -11.09
N GLY A 19 6.28 24.32 -11.12
CA GLY A 19 6.93 23.09 -10.64
C GLY A 19 6.06 22.09 -9.86
N VAL A 20 4.72 22.16 -9.89
CA VAL A 20 3.90 21.12 -9.23
C VAL A 20 3.98 19.83 -10.05
N ASP A 21 4.42 18.74 -9.43
CA ASP A 21 4.47 17.42 -10.07
C ASP A 21 3.06 16.95 -10.50
N SER A 22 3.02 16.25 -11.63
CA SER A 22 1.82 15.68 -12.25
C SER A 22 1.02 14.80 -11.27
N LEU A 23 1.71 14.12 -10.35
CA LEU A 23 1.08 13.29 -9.33
C LEU A 23 0.25 14.15 -8.34
N THR A 24 0.86 15.21 -7.80
CA THR A 24 0.22 16.13 -6.86
C THR A 24 -0.99 16.83 -7.48
N MET A 25 -0.89 17.18 -8.76
CA MET A 25 -2.00 17.72 -9.55
C MET A 25 -3.20 16.77 -9.66
N LYS A 26 -2.93 15.49 -9.93
CA LYS A 26 -3.97 14.45 -10.04
C LYS A 26 -4.62 14.18 -8.69
N ASP A 27 -3.86 14.18 -7.60
CA ASP A 27 -4.41 13.95 -6.27
C ASP A 27 -5.32 15.09 -5.79
N ASN A 28 -4.98 16.33 -6.15
CA ASN A 28 -5.76 17.51 -5.81
C ASN A 28 -7.09 17.66 -6.57
N THR A 29 -7.31 16.87 -7.62
CA THR A 29 -8.57 16.85 -8.38
C THR A 29 -9.47 15.68 -7.99
N LYS A 30 -9.00 14.77 -7.11
CA LYS A 30 -9.78 13.62 -6.67
C LYS A 30 -10.98 14.05 -5.82
N ILE A 31 -12.16 13.82 -6.37
CA ILE A 31 -13.44 14.00 -5.70
C ILE A 31 -13.63 12.85 -4.71
N GLN A 32 -13.76 13.17 -3.41
CA GLN A 32 -14.06 12.18 -2.39
C GLN A 32 -15.51 12.35 -1.90
N GLU A 33 -16.28 11.27 -2.03
CA GLU A 33 -17.64 11.22 -1.48
C GLU A 33 -17.63 11.29 0.05
N PHE A 34 -18.43 12.21 0.61
CA PHE A 34 -18.60 12.38 2.04
C PHE A 34 -20.05 12.11 2.46
N HIS A 35 -20.23 11.03 3.22
CA HIS A 35 -21.53 10.68 3.78
C HIS A 35 -21.76 11.41 5.12
N HIS A 36 -22.98 11.88 5.38
CA HIS A 36 -23.28 12.65 6.60
C HIS A 36 -23.13 11.82 7.88
N SER A 37 -23.58 10.55 7.88
CA SER A 37 -23.47 9.66 9.04
C SER A 37 -22.02 9.21 9.30
N PRO A 38 -21.46 9.42 10.51
CA PRO A 38 -20.12 8.96 10.88
C PRO A 38 -19.94 7.45 10.77
N ARG A 39 -20.97 6.68 11.16
CA ARG A 39 -20.95 5.20 11.10
C ARG A 39 -20.79 4.72 9.66
N GLN A 40 -21.51 5.34 8.72
CA GLN A 40 -21.39 5.01 7.31
C GLN A 40 -20.02 5.41 6.74
N ARG A 41 -19.46 6.54 7.17
CA ARG A 41 -18.10 6.95 6.78
C ARG A 41 -17.05 5.94 7.24
N LYS A 42 -17.17 5.43 8.47
CA LYS A 42 -16.28 4.37 8.98
C LYS A 42 -16.37 3.11 8.11
N ARG A 43 -17.59 2.64 7.82
CA ARG A 43 -17.82 1.48 6.92
C ARG A 43 -17.24 1.69 5.52
N ASN A 44 -17.45 2.87 4.94
CA ASN A 44 -16.91 3.22 3.61
C ASN A 44 -15.37 3.26 3.62
N MET A 45 -14.77 3.77 4.69
CA MET A 45 -13.32 3.82 4.88
C MET A 45 -12.73 2.41 4.99
N GLU A 46 -13.33 1.54 5.79
CA GLU A 46 -12.95 0.12 5.93
C GLU A 46 -13.04 -0.60 4.57
N LYS A 47 -14.16 -0.42 3.84
CA LYS A 47 -14.29 -0.98 2.49
C LYS A 47 -13.17 -0.52 1.57
N ARG A 48 -12.88 0.80 1.52
CA ARG A 48 -11.79 1.35 0.71
C ARG A 48 -10.41 0.82 1.12
N ARG A 49 -10.15 0.65 2.42
CA ARG A 49 -8.89 0.06 2.92
C ARG A 49 -8.73 -1.37 2.42
N LYS A 50 -9.76 -2.20 2.59
CA LYS A 50 -9.79 -3.57 2.08
C LYS A 50 -9.54 -3.63 0.57
N THR A 51 -10.22 -2.80 -0.22
CA THR A 51 -10.03 -2.78 -1.68
C THR A 51 -8.59 -2.44 -2.07
N ARG A 52 -7.98 -1.44 -1.43
CA ARG A 52 -6.58 -1.06 -1.69
C ARG A 52 -5.60 -2.17 -1.31
N LYS A 53 -5.81 -2.87 -0.19
CA LYS A 53 -4.99 -4.02 0.22
C LYS A 53 -5.04 -5.13 -0.83
N ILE A 54 -6.23 -5.42 -1.34
CA ILE A 54 -6.44 -6.41 -2.40
C ILE A 54 -5.76 -5.98 -3.71
N GLU A 55 -5.95 -4.73 -4.14
CA GLU A 55 -5.30 -4.19 -5.33
C GLU A 55 -3.77 -4.24 -5.21
N TRP A 56 -3.25 -3.94 -4.02
CA TRP A 56 -1.83 -4.05 -3.73
C TRP A 56 -1.34 -5.50 -3.83
N LEU A 57 -2.05 -6.46 -3.21
CA LEU A 57 -1.72 -7.88 -3.31
C LEU A 57 -1.71 -8.36 -4.77
N LYS A 58 -2.70 -7.96 -5.58
CA LYS A 58 -2.73 -8.26 -7.02
C LYS A 58 -1.53 -7.69 -7.75
N LYS A 59 -1.19 -6.42 -7.51
CA LYS A 59 -0.02 -5.77 -8.11
C LYS A 59 1.27 -6.47 -7.73
N MET A 60 1.41 -6.89 -6.47
CA MET A 60 2.57 -7.66 -6.02
C MET A 60 2.65 -8.98 -6.77
N TYR A 61 1.55 -9.74 -6.80
CA TYR A 61 1.48 -11.05 -7.45
C TYR A 61 1.79 -11.01 -8.95
N PHE A 62 1.17 -10.09 -9.70
CA PHE A 62 1.32 -10.03 -11.16
C PHE A 62 2.50 -9.16 -11.62
N GLY A 63 2.96 -8.21 -10.81
CA GLY A 63 3.92 -7.18 -11.21
C GLY A 63 5.38 -7.51 -10.91
N GLU A 64 5.77 -8.79 -10.95
CA GLU A 64 7.14 -9.30 -10.69
C GLU A 64 7.71 -9.02 -9.28
N ASN A 65 6.94 -8.36 -8.41
CA ASN A 65 7.40 -7.90 -7.09
C ASN A 65 6.97 -8.78 -5.92
N LEU A 66 6.30 -9.91 -6.17
CA LEU A 66 6.01 -10.90 -5.12
C LEU A 66 7.29 -11.66 -4.76
N GLN A 67 8.24 -10.95 -4.16
CA GLN A 67 9.41 -11.57 -3.56
C GLN A 67 8.96 -12.11 -2.21
N VAL A 68 8.61 -13.40 -2.18
CA VAL A 68 8.46 -14.09 -0.90
C VAL A 68 9.86 -14.14 -0.29
N LYS A 69 10.12 -13.28 0.69
CA LYS A 69 11.46 -13.04 1.26
C LYS A 69 11.95 -14.16 2.19
N THR A 70 11.43 -15.38 2.05
CA THR A 70 11.82 -16.56 2.86
C THR A 70 12.78 -17.45 2.08
N GLU A 71 13.74 -18.08 2.77
CA GLU A 71 14.74 -18.94 2.13
C GLU A 71 14.26 -20.39 1.94
N ASN A 72 13.17 -20.78 2.62
CA ASN A 72 12.63 -22.13 2.53
C ASN A 72 11.78 -22.30 1.25
N PRO A 73 12.19 -23.16 0.29
CA PRO A 73 11.47 -23.37 -0.97
C PRO A 73 10.05 -23.92 -0.77
N GLU A 74 9.83 -24.74 0.26
CA GLU A 74 8.50 -25.28 0.57
C GLU A 74 7.55 -24.19 1.07
N ALA A 75 8.06 -23.28 1.92
CA ALA A 75 7.29 -22.14 2.40
C ALA A 75 6.94 -21.17 1.25
N ILE A 76 7.88 -20.94 0.32
CA ILE A 76 7.62 -20.14 -0.89
C ILE A 76 6.47 -20.75 -1.69
N ALA A 77 6.53 -22.05 -1.99
CA ALA A 77 5.50 -22.73 -2.79
C ALA A 77 4.12 -22.71 -2.11
N LEU A 78 4.08 -22.86 -0.77
CA LEU A 78 2.84 -22.77 0.00
C LEU A 78 2.24 -21.36 -0.03
N ILE A 79 3.06 -20.33 0.18
CA ILE A 79 2.62 -18.92 0.14
C ILE A 79 2.11 -18.57 -1.27
N GLN A 80 2.81 -19.01 -2.31
CA GLN A 80 2.41 -18.78 -3.70
C GLN A 80 1.08 -19.48 -4.03
N ARG A 81 0.92 -20.75 -3.65
CA ARG A 81 -0.33 -21.49 -3.86
C ARG A 81 -1.51 -20.87 -3.09
N ALA A 82 -1.26 -20.40 -1.88
CA ALA A 82 -2.28 -19.74 -1.06
C ALA A 82 -2.68 -18.37 -1.64
N THR A 83 -1.71 -17.57 -2.11
CA THR A 83 -1.99 -16.30 -2.83
C THR A 83 -2.80 -16.55 -4.09
N GLU A 84 -2.43 -17.53 -4.90
CA GLU A 84 -3.17 -17.93 -6.10
C GLU A 84 -4.61 -18.32 -5.81
N GLY A 85 -4.82 -19.12 -4.77
CA GLY A 85 -6.17 -19.53 -4.34
C GLY A 85 -7.03 -18.34 -3.94
N LEU A 86 -6.46 -17.39 -3.21
CA LEU A 86 -7.14 -16.17 -2.78
C LEU A 86 -7.49 -15.27 -3.98
N ILE A 87 -6.57 -15.09 -4.93
CA ILE A 87 -6.81 -14.30 -6.15
C ILE A 87 -7.89 -14.95 -7.02
N LYS A 88 -7.86 -16.27 -7.21
CA LYS A 88 -8.90 -16.99 -7.98
C LYS A 88 -10.27 -16.88 -7.34
N SER A 89 -10.35 -16.97 -6.01
CA SER A 89 -11.61 -16.82 -5.26
C SER A 89 -12.16 -15.41 -5.41
N LEU A 90 -11.29 -14.40 -5.34
CA LEU A 90 -11.64 -13.01 -5.55
C LEU A 90 -12.16 -12.71 -6.97
N GLU A 91 -11.62 -13.37 -7.99
CA GLU A 91 -12.07 -13.23 -9.38
C GLU A 91 -13.44 -13.89 -9.62
N LYS A 92 -13.71 -15.02 -8.97
CA LYS A 92 -14.97 -15.75 -9.13
C LYS A 92 -16.11 -15.19 -8.29
N GLU A 93 -15.85 -14.87 -7.03
CA GLU A 93 -16.89 -14.61 -6.02
C GLU A 93 -16.93 -13.14 -5.55
N GLY A 94 -15.92 -12.35 -5.92
CA GLY A 94 -15.84 -10.92 -5.64
C GLY A 94 -15.27 -10.58 -4.25
N ILE A 95 -15.08 -9.27 -4.02
CA ILE A 95 -14.37 -8.71 -2.85
C ILE A 95 -15.08 -9.00 -1.52
N ASP A 96 -16.39 -9.27 -1.53
CA ASP A 96 -17.16 -9.41 -0.31
C ASP A 96 -16.95 -10.76 0.39
N GLN A 97 -16.51 -11.80 -0.32
CA GLN A 97 -16.24 -13.13 0.27
C GLN A 97 -14.88 -13.24 0.96
N VAL A 98 -13.86 -12.56 0.45
CA VAL A 98 -12.53 -12.59 1.05
C VAL A 98 -12.51 -11.73 2.30
N MET A 99 -12.07 -12.23 3.44
CA MET A 99 -12.01 -11.46 4.68
C MET A 99 -10.77 -10.57 4.72
N GLU A 100 -10.86 -9.41 5.37
CA GLU A 100 -9.72 -8.47 5.44
C GLU A 100 -8.50 -9.09 6.13
N TRP A 101 -8.72 -9.92 7.16
CA TRP A 101 -7.64 -10.60 7.87
C TRP A 101 -6.89 -11.60 6.99
N GLU A 102 -7.53 -12.27 6.03
CA GLU A 102 -6.88 -13.20 5.10
C GLU A 102 -5.90 -12.46 4.17
N VAL A 103 -6.29 -11.26 3.73
CA VAL A 103 -5.44 -10.38 2.92
C VAL A 103 -4.28 -9.84 3.76
N ASP A 104 -4.53 -9.48 5.02
CA ASP A 104 -3.50 -9.00 5.94
C ASP A 104 -2.49 -10.09 6.30
N GLU A 105 -2.95 -11.31 6.55
CA GLU A 105 -2.12 -12.49 6.75
C GLU A 105 -1.24 -12.71 5.52
N MET A 106 -1.82 -12.70 4.32
CA MET A 106 -1.08 -12.90 3.07
C MET A 106 -0.03 -11.82 2.85
N LEU A 107 -0.41 -10.55 3.01
CA LEU A 107 0.52 -9.42 2.90
C LEU A 107 1.60 -9.48 3.99
N LYS A 108 1.27 -9.96 5.18
CA LYS A 108 2.26 -10.20 6.23
C LYS A 108 3.23 -11.29 5.77
N TRP A 109 2.79 -12.44 5.30
CA TRP A 109 3.69 -13.52 4.88
C TRP A 109 4.54 -13.17 3.66
N THR A 110 4.01 -12.42 2.71
CA THR A 110 4.80 -11.97 1.54
C THR A 110 5.83 -10.90 1.94
N ASN A 111 5.55 -10.10 2.96
CA ASN A 111 6.41 -9.00 3.42
C ASN A 111 7.18 -9.29 4.72
N ALA A 112 6.93 -10.41 5.38
CA ALA A 112 7.47 -10.73 6.69
C ALA A 112 8.96 -11.06 6.53
N LEU A 113 9.73 -9.98 6.72
CA LEU A 113 11.13 -9.90 7.09
C LEU A 113 11.98 -11.13 6.75
N ASN A 114 12.86 -10.94 5.77
CA ASN A 114 14.16 -11.59 5.83
C ASN A 114 14.89 -11.02 7.05
N TYR A 115 14.96 -11.79 8.14
CA TYR A 115 15.65 -11.41 9.38
C TYR A 115 17.10 -11.00 9.10
N ASP A 116 17.77 -11.68 8.17
CA ASP A 116 19.15 -11.38 7.80
C ASP A 116 19.26 -10.08 6.99
N GLU A 117 18.29 -9.76 6.12
CA GLU A 117 18.19 -8.46 5.43
C GLU A 117 17.92 -7.34 6.43
N TYR A 118 17.04 -7.56 7.41
CA TYR A 118 16.79 -6.61 8.51
C TYR A 118 18.03 -6.41 9.38
N VAL A 119 18.73 -7.48 9.78
CA VAL A 119 19.97 -7.39 10.58
C VAL A 119 21.09 -6.71 9.77
N LYS A 120 21.19 -6.97 8.45
CA LYS A 120 22.13 -6.28 7.57
C LYS A 120 21.81 -4.80 7.43
N LEU A 121 20.55 -4.44 7.15
CA LEU A 121 20.10 -3.05 7.06
C LEU A 121 20.24 -2.32 8.39
N TRP A 122 19.91 -2.96 9.52
CA TRP A 122 20.06 -2.38 10.84
C TRP A 122 21.53 -2.19 11.21
N LYS A 123 22.41 -3.14 10.87
CA LYS A 123 23.86 -2.95 10.98
C LYS A 123 24.30 -1.79 10.10
N GLU A 124 23.89 -1.75 8.84
CA GLU A 124 24.25 -0.67 7.91
C GLU A 124 23.78 0.70 8.39
N VAL A 125 22.52 0.86 8.80
CA VAL A 125 21.97 2.12 9.32
C VAL A 125 22.56 2.47 10.70
N GLY A 126 22.81 1.47 11.53
CA GLY A 126 23.39 1.63 12.87
C GLY A 126 24.90 1.89 12.87
N THR A 127 25.63 1.50 11.80
CA THR A 127 27.09 1.61 11.71
C THR A 127 27.59 2.48 10.56
N SER A 128 26.74 2.89 9.60
CA SER A 128 27.13 3.74 8.47
C SER A 128 26.31 5.04 8.39
N LYS A 129 26.71 6.00 9.24
CA LYS A 129 27.17 7.36 8.84
C LYS A 129 27.16 8.30 10.05
N THR A 130 28.25 9.05 10.20
CA THR A 130 28.27 10.27 11.01
C THR A 130 27.34 11.31 10.38
N SER A 131 26.68 12.11 11.23
CA SER A 131 25.68 13.12 10.88
C SER A 131 26.15 14.21 9.89
N GLU A 132 27.43 14.23 9.53
CA GLU A 132 28.07 15.24 8.68
C GLU A 132 28.17 14.87 7.18
N SER A 133 27.82 13.65 6.77
CA SER A 133 27.99 13.24 5.35
C SER A 133 26.81 13.57 4.42
N PHE A 134 25.89 14.46 4.82
CA PHE A 134 24.82 14.92 3.94
C PHE A 134 25.32 16.05 3.02
N GLN A 135 25.90 15.70 1.88
CA GLN A 135 26.02 16.67 0.78
C GLN A 135 24.67 16.76 0.08
N ALA A 136 23.97 17.88 0.30
CA ALA A 136 22.81 18.25 -0.48
C ALA A 136 23.18 18.34 -1.96
N PHE A 137 22.32 17.81 -2.82
CA PHE A 137 22.45 17.77 -4.28
C PHE A 137 23.00 19.08 -4.86
N GLN A 138 24.07 18.97 -5.66
CA GLN A 138 24.60 20.02 -6.53
C GLN A 138 24.30 19.65 -7.99
#